data_AF-A0A1G9ZIR0-F1
#
_entry.id   AF-A0A1G9ZIR0-F1
#
_cell.length_a   1.000
_cell.length_b   1.000
_cell.length_c   1.000
_cell.angle_alpha   90.00
_cell.angle_beta   90.00
_cell.angle_gamma   90.00
#
_symmetry.space_group_name_H-M   'P 1'
#
loop_
_entity.id
_entity.type
_entity.pdbx_description
1 polymer ?
#
loop_
_entity_poly.entity_id
_entity_poly.type
_entity_poly.pdbx_seq_one_letter_code
_entity_poly.pdbx_strand_id
1 'polypeptide(L)'
;MQDQYSQDRAEAGSRDAVDRQYNGGHKDGTEPAPISYTPPVPDGPDRPWTRGRRTRWWLVLLADTISVALVACFAAASAHDLAQVPGLLVCGGIAVVVAWAVAWLVRRPGDHLEVGWPDGGCVITATWAVWTGLCAWGAAAGAIAGAGGMASFAVMLAAFLAVFMGGWRSLYGYVKAHDSLVPKGVQRRLDAQQRDR
;
A
#
# COMPACT_ATOMS: atom_id res chain seq x y z
N MET A 1 -45.81 13.05 72.16
CA MET A 1 -45.61 13.55 70.77
C MET A 1 -44.21 14.11 70.52
N GLN A 2 -43.42 14.52 71.53
CA GLN A 2 -42.05 15.03 71.34
C GLN A 2 -40.98 13.95 71.02
N ASP A 3 -41.20 12.70 71.43
CA ASP A 3 -40.18 11.64 71.33
C ASP A 3 -39.98 11.13 69.90
N GLN A 4 -41.06 11.01 69.14
CA GLN A 4 -41.02 10.51 67.76
C GLN A 4 -40.26 11.47 66.83
N TYR A 5 -40.41 12.78 67.06
CA TYR A 5 -39.73 13.83 66.29
C TYR A 5 -38.21 13.88 66.56
N SER A 6 -37.80 13.47 67.76
CA SER A 6 -36.39 13.43 68.15
C SER A 6 -35.69 12.19 67.59
N GLN A 7 -36.43 11.08 67.50
CA GLN A 7 -35.95 9.81 66.93
C GLN A 7 -35.78 9.91 65.40
N ASP A 8 -36.74 10.53 64.70
CA ASP A 8 -36.65 10.77 63.25
C ASP A 8 -35.47 11.69 62.89
N ARG A 9 -35.14 12.67 63.75
CA ARG A 9 -33.99 13.56 63.54
C ARG A 9 -32.66 12.85 63.75
N ALA A 10 -32.59 11.90 64.69
CA ALA A 10 -31.40 11.09 64.92
C ALA A 10 -31.16 10.09 63.79
N GLU A 11 -32.22 9.49 63.25
CA GLU A 11 -32.14 8.60 62.08
C GLU A 11 -31.78 9.35 60.80
N ALA A 12 -32.29 10.57 60.61
CA ALA A 12 -31.92 11.43 59.48
C ALA A 12 -30.44 11.84 59.55
N GLY A 13 -29.95 12.23 60.73
CA GLY A 13 -28.53 12.56 60.92
C GLY A 13 -27.59 11.37 60.73
N SER A 14 -28.04 10.16 61.10
CA SER A 14 -27.30 8.92 60.88
C SER A 14 -27.24 8.53 59.39
N ARG A 15 -28.37 8.66 58.67
CA ARG A 15 -28.42 8.46 57.21
C ARG A 15 -27.53 9.45 56.44
N ASP A 16 -27.55 10.73 56.82
CA ASP A 16 -26.68 11.74 56.22
C ASP A 16 -25.19 11.49 56.50
N ALA A 17 -24.85 10.97 57.68
CA ALA A 17 -23.48 10.60 58.03
C ALA A 17 -23.00 9.36 57.28
N VAL A 18 -23.88 8.36 57.10
CA VAL A 18 -23.61 7.14 56.34
C VAL A 18 -23.49 7.45 54.84
N ASP A 19 -24.35 8.29 54.26
CA ASP A 19 -24.24 8.73 52.87
C ASP A 19 -22.97 9.55 52.62
N ARG A 20 -22.53 10.36 53.59
CA ARG A 20 -21.27 11.10 53.50
C ARG A 20 -20.05 10.19 53.62
N GLN A 21 -20.16 9.09 54.35
CA GLN A 21 -19.08 8.10 54.51
C GLN A 21 -18.96 7.17 53.29
N TYR A 22 -20.06 6.82 52.62
CA TYR A 22 -20.03 6.07 51.35
C TYR A 22 -19.70 6.95 50.13
N ASN A 23 -20.07 8.22 50.16
CA ASN A 23 -19.80 9.18 49.07
C ASN A 23 -18.50 9.99 49.28
N GLY A 24 -17.74 9.66 50.33
CA GLY A 24 -16.41 10.21 50.64
C GLY A 24 -15.25 9.42 50.01
N GLY A 25 -15.56 8.49 49.11
CA GLY A 25 -14.57 7.77 48.31
C GLY A 25 -14.07 8.62 47.14
N HIS A 26 -12.86 9.17 47.28
CA HIS A 26 -11.94 9.48 46.20
C HIS A 26 -12.56 10.14 44.95
N LYS A 27 -12.83 11.45 45.03
CA LYS A 27 -13.01 12.28 43.82
C LYS A 27 -11.66 12.63 43.19
N ASP A 28 -10.86 11.62 42.85
CA ASP A 28 -9.97 11.75 41.69
C ASP A 28 -10.86 11.49 40.47
N GLY A 29 -11.62 12.52 40.13
CA GLY A 29 -12.59 12.56 39.03
C GLY A 29 -11.93 12.55 37.66
N THR A 30 -10.96 11.68 37.43
CA THR A 30 -10.65 11.20 36.09
C THR A 30 -11.57 10.02 35.82
N GLU A 31 -12.84 10.31 35.51
CA GLU A 31 -13.51 9.47 34.52
C GLU A 31 -12.52 9.30 33.37
N PRO A 32 -12.19 8.07 32.90
CA PRO A 32 -11.33 7.93 31.75
C PRO A 32 -12.01 8.71 30.63
N ALA A 33 -11.44 9.86 30.29
CA ALA A 33 -11.99 10.78 29.31
C ALA A 33 -12.43 9.94 28.12
N PRO A 34 -13.71 10.02 27.69
CA PRO A 34 -14.17 9.23 26.57
C PRO A 34 -13.19 9.52 25.44
N ILE A 35 -12.50 8.46 24.98
CA ILE A 35 -11.49 8.58 23.94
C ILE A 35 -12.24 9.07 22.71
N SER A 36 -12.24 10.40 22.52
CA SER A 36 -12.81 11.04 21.36
C SER A 36 -11.94 10.66 20.18
N TYR A 37 -12.33 9.55 19.56
CA TYR A 37 -11.74 9.08 18.33
C TYR A 37 -12.35 9.91 17.22
N THR A 38 -11.77 11.08 16.97
CA THR A 38 -11.81 11.66 15.64
C THR A 38 -10.60 11.07 14.93
N PRO A 39 -10.76 10.02 14.11
CA PRO A 39 -9.67 9.68 13.21
C PRO A 39 -9.40 10.96 12.43
N PRO A 40 -8.14 11.41 12.30
CA PRO A 40 -7.80 12.15 11.11
C PRO A 40 -8.03 11.14 9.98
N VAL A 41 -9.26 11.03 9.49
CA VAL A 41 -9.47 10.51 8.15
C VAL A 41 -8.75 11.53 7.29
N PRO A 42 -7.62 11.18 6.66
CA PRO A 42 -7.05 12.06 5.68
C PRO A 42 -8.05 12.02 4.53
N ASP A 43 -9.00 12.94 4.53
CA ASP A 43 -9.84 13.23 3.36
C ASP A 43 -8.98 14.03 2.37
N GLY A 44 -7.96 13.35 1.86
CA GLY A 44 -6.95 13.83 0.93
C GLY A 44 -6.08 12.65 0.45
N PRO A 45 -5.29 12.81 -0.62
CA PRO A 45 -4.43 11.76 -1.20
C PRO A 45 -3.26 11.31 -0.29
N ASP A 46 -3.36 11.54 1.01
CA ASP A 46 -2.34 11.24 2.01
C ASP A 46 -2.48 9.77 2.45
N ARG A 47 -1.57 8.92 1.98
CA ARG A 47 -1.62 7.48 2.19
C ARG A 47 -0.81 7.13 3.44
N PRO A 48 -1.39 6.75 4.58
CA PRO A 48 -0.65 6.54 5.83
C PRO A 48 0.48 5.50 5.74
N TRP A 49 0.41 4.56 4.79
CA TRP A 49 1.44 3.56 4.50
C TRP A 49 2.64 4.08 3.68
N THR A 50 2.58 5.32 3.22
CA THR A 50 3.62 6.02 2.46
C THR A 50 4.48 6.96 3.32
N ARG A 51 3.99 7.32 4.52
CA ARG A 51 4.65 8.28 5.42
C ARG A 51 6.02 7.79 5.89
N GLY A 52 7.07 8.56 5.59
CA GLY A 52 8.39 8.45 6.22
C GLY A 52 9.20 7.19 5.91
N ARG A 53 8.73 6.32 5.00
CA ARG A 53 9.53 5.19 4.50
C ARG A 53 9.97 5.50 3.09
N ARG A 54 11.29 5.56 2.87
CA ARG A 54 11.86 5.53 1.52
C ARG A 54 11.28 4.31 0.81
N THR A 55 10.54 4.56 -0.25
CA THR A 55 10.23 3.61 -1.32
C THR A 55 11.48 2.75 -1.57
N ARG A 56 11.33 1.43 -1.56
CA ARG A 56 12.45 0.51 -1.82
C ARG A 56 12.53 0.32 -3.32
N TRP A 57 13.03 1.34 -4.03
CA TRP A 57 13.07 1.41 -5.51
C TRP A 57 13.71 0.16 -6.12
N TRP A 58 14.74 -0.37 -5.45
CA TRP A 58 15.38 -1.64 -5.81
C TRP A 58 14.40 -2.83 -5.93
N LEU A 59 13.42 -2.94 -5.03
CA LEU A 59 12.49 -4.07 -5.01
C LEU A 59 11.47 -4.00 -6.14
N VAL A 60 11.02 -2.77 -6.45
CA VAL A 60 10.12 -2.48 -7.58
C VAL A 60 10.85 -2.76 -8.90
N LEU A 61 12.11 -2.32 -9.02
CA LEU A 61 12.95 -2.57 -10.19
C LEU A 61 13.18 -4.08 -10.37
N LEU A 62 13.51 -4.80 -9.30
CA LEU A 62 13.69 -6.25 -9.34
C LEU A 62 12.41 -6.97 -9.79
N ALA A 63 11.26 -6.62 -9.22
CA ALA A 63 9.97 -7.19 -9.61
C ALA A 63 9.62 -6.91 -11.08
N ASP A 64 9.94 -5.71 -11.57
CA ASP A 64 9.75 -5.35 -12.99
C ASP A 64 10.67 -6.16 -13.91
N THR A 65 11.94 -6.36 -13.53
CA THR A 65 12.86 -7.20 -14.31
C THR A 65 12.41 -8.66 -14.39
N ILE A 66 11.89 -9.22 -13.29
CA ILE A 66 11.31 -10.58 -13.27
C ILE A 66 10.06 -10.63 -14.16
N SER A 67 9.21 -9.61 -14.07
CA SER A 67 8.01 -9.51 -14.92
C SER A 67 8.37 -9.52 -16.40
N VAL A 68 9.38 -8.75 -16.80
CA VAL A 68 9.90 -8.73 -18.18
C VAL A 68 10.47 -10.08 -18.59
N ALA A 69 11.21 -10.75 -17.71
CA ALA A 69 11.73 -12.07 -18.02
C ALA A 69 10.60 -13.09 -18.28
N LEU A 70 9.56 -13.06 -17.45
CA LEU A 70 8.36 -13.88 -17.65
C LEU A 70 7.67 -13.54 -18.97
N VAL A 71 7.44 -12.26 -19.24
CA VAL A 71 6.82 -11.79 -20.49
C VAL A 71 7.61 -12.24 -21.72
N ALA A 72 8.93 -12.14 -21.70
CA ALA A 72 9.80 -12.59 -22.79
C ALA A 72 9.67 -14.10 -23.03
N CYS A 73 9.66 -14.91 -21.97
CA CYS A 73 9.45 -16.35 -22.06
C CYS A 73 8.06 -16.70 -22.60
N PHE A 74 7.00 -16.06 -22.11
CA PHE A 74 5.64 -16.29 -22.59
C PHE A 74 5.43 -15.85 -24.04
N ALA A 75 6.01 -14.73 -24.43
CA ALA A 75 5.99 -14.25 -25.81
C ALA A 75 6.69 -15.25 -26.74
N ALA A 76 7.91 -15.68 -26.41
CA ALA A 76 8.64 -16.68 -27.18
C ALA A 76 7.90 -18.04 -27.24
N ALA A 77 7.32 -18.48 -26.12
CA ALA A 77 6.51 -19.68 -26.07
C ALA A 77 5.25 -19.58 -26.95
N SER A 78 4.59 -18.42 -26.97
CA SER A 78 3.42 -18.18 -27.83
C SER A 78 3.75 -18.16 -29.32
N ALA A 79 5.00 -17.78 -29.67
CA ALA A 79 5.53 -17.85 -31.02
C ALA A 79 6.12 -19.23 -31.37
N HIS A 80 6.08 -20.18 -30.42
CA HIS A 80 6.70 -21.51 -30.53
C HIS A 80 8.20 -21.47 -30.88
N ASP A 81 8.90 -20.39 -30.50
CA ASP A 81 10.31 -20.18 -30.82
C ASP A 81 11.07 -19.61 -29.62
N LEU A 82 11.71 -20.50 -28.86
CA LEU A 82 12.51 -20.13 -27.69
C LEU A 82 13.84 -19.46 -28.06
N ALA A 83 14.30 -19.53 -29.30
CA ALA A 83 15.53 -18.83 -29.72
C ALA A 83 15.38 -17.31 -29.66
N GLN A 84 14.14 -16.81 -29.61
CA GLN A 84 13.82 -15.39 -29.52
C GLN A 84 13.95 -14.82 -28.10
N VAL A 85 13.99 -15.67 -27.07
CA VAL A 85 14.03 -15.24 -25.65
C VAL A 85 15.16 -14.24 -25.39
N PRO A 86 16.43 -14.46 -25.80
CA PRO A 86 17.51 -13.51 -25.54
C PRO A 86 17.26 -12.13 -26.17
N GLY A 87 16.75 -12.08 -27.41
CA GLY A 87 16.45 -10.82 -28.09
C GLY A 87 15.32 -10.05 -27.42
N LEU A 88 14.26 -10.77 -27.00
CA LEU A 88 13.16 -10.20 -26.24
C LEU A 88 13.59 -9.72 -24.85
N LEU A 89 14.49 -10.44 -24.17
CA LEU A 89 15.06 -10.02 -22.89
C LEU A 89 15.88 -8.74 -23.00
N VAL A 90 16.71 -8.61 -24.05
CA VAL A 90 17.47 -7.38 -24.29
C VAL A 90 16.53 -6.20 -24.54
N CYS A 91 15.55 -6.37 -25.44
CA CYS A 91 14.58 -5.32 -25.73
C CYS A 91 13.76 -4.92 -24.49
N GLY A 92 13.27 -5.90 -23.73
CA GLY A 92 12.50 -5.67 -22.51
C GLY A 92 13.33 -5.05 -21.39
N GLY A 93 14.60 -5.47 -21.24
CA GLY A 93 15.53 -4.89 -20.28
C GLY A 93 15.83 -3.43 -20.56
N ILE A 94 16.11 -3.09 -21.83
CA ILE A 94 16.28 -1.69 -22.27
C ILE A 94 15.00 -0.90 -22.00
N ALA A 95 13.84 -1.45 -22.36
CA ALA A 95 12.55 -0.79 -22.18
C ALA A 95 12.26 -0.46 -20.71
N VAL A 96 12.54 -1.38 -19.77
CA VAL A 96 12.37 -1.14 -18.33
C VAL A 96 13.30 -0.05 -17.83
N VAL A 97 14.57 -0.07 -18.22
CA VAL A 97 15.55 0.95 -17.80
C VAL A 97 15.12 2.34 -18.30
N VAL A 98 14.71 2.43 -19.57
CA VAL A 98 14.23 3.68 -20.16
C VAL A 98 12.93 4.14 -19.48
N ALA A 99 11.97 3.24 -19.27
CA ALA A 99 10.71 3.57 -18.61
C ALA A 99 10.92 4.07 -17.18
N TRP A 100 11.85 3.45 -16.44
CA TRP A 100 12.24 3.90 -15.11
C TRP A 100 12.94 5.25 -15.12
N ALA A 101 13.85 5.49 -16.08
CA ALA A 101 14.49 6.80 -16.23
C ALA A 101 13.46 7.90 -16.54
N VAL A 102 12.53 7.63 -17.45
CA VAL A 102 11.41 8.55 -17.78
C VAL A 102 10.54 8.78 -16.55
N ALA A 103 10.13 7.73 -15.85
CA ALA A 103 9.33 7.85 -14.63
C ALA A 103 10.06 8.63 -13.53
N TRP A 104 11.38 8.44 -13.40
CA TRP A 104 12.21 9.19 -12.45
C TRP A 104 12.27 10.68 -12.76
N LEU A 105 12.46 11.02 -14.05
CA LEU A 105 12.50 12.40 -14.53
C LEU A 105 11.14 13.08 -14.37
N VAL A 106 10.05 12.36 -14.64
CA VAL A 106 8.68 12.89 -14.58
C VAL A 106 8.16 12.99 -13.14
N ARG A 107 8.48 12.04 -12.24
CA ARG A 107 7.83 11.92 -10.92
C ARG A 107 8.73 12.02 -9.68
N ARG A 108 10.03 12.29 -9.85
CA ARG A 108 10.99 12.53 -8.74
C ARG A 108 11.06 11.38 -7.69
N PRO A 109 12.09 11.33 -6.83
CA PRO A 109 12.33 10.20 -5.91
C PRO A 109 11.32 10.03 -4.77
N GLY A 110 10.38 10.95 -4.61
CA GLY A 110 9.39 10.98 -3.52
C GLY A 110 8.07 10.31 -3.85
N ASP A 111 7.78 10.10 -5.14
CA ASP A 111 6.51 9.52 -5.57
C ASP A 111 6.57 7.99 -5.54
N HIS A 112 5.49 7.38 -5.08
CA HIS A 112 5.42 5.96 -4.78
C HIS A 112 5.22 5.15 -6.07
N LEU A 113 6.28 4.94 -6.86
CA LEU A 113 6.26 4.09 -8.08
C LEU A 113 5.78 2.64 -7.84
N GLU A 114 5.74 2.22 -6.58
CA GLU A 114 5.14 0.97 -6.09
C GLU A 114 3.59 0.98 -6.09
N VAL A 115 2.96 2.13 -6.30
CA VAL A 115 1.52 2.30 -6.42
C VAL A 115 1.07 1.96 -7.83
N GLY A 116 0.03 1.12 -7.94
CA GLY A 116 -0.52 0.71 -9.23
C GLY A 116 -0.96 1.88 -10.13
N TRP A 117 -1.58 2.92 -9.57
CA TRP A 117 -2.04 4.10 -10.32
C TRP A 117 -1.93 5.40 -9.50
N PRO A 118 -1.47 6.53 -10.07
CA PRO A 118 -1.09 6.75 -11.47
C PRO A 118 0.39 6.48 -11.80
N ASP A 119 1.24 6.31 -10.78
CA ASP A 119 2.70 6.24 -10.94
C ASP A 119 3.17 4.95 -11.67
N GLY A 120 2.69 3.78 -11.23
CA GLY A 120 3.01 2.49 -11.85
C GLY A 120 2.48 2.38 -13.29
N GLY A 121 1.36 3.01 -13.59
CA GLY A 121 0.80 3.09 -14.94
C GLY A 121 1.75 3.73 -15.95
N CYS A 122 2.44 4.82 -15.58
CA CYS A 122 3.42 5.46 -16.45
C CYS A 122 4.57 4.52 -16.84
N VAL A 123 5.10 3.75 -15.88
CA VAL A 123 6.19 2.79 -16.12
C VAL A 123 5.71 1.69 -17.07
N ILE A 124 4.50 1.16 -16.86
CA ILE A 124 3.91 0.12 -17.71
C ILE A 124 3.73 0.62 -19.15
N THR A 125 3.12 1.80 -19.32
CA THR A 125 2.88 2.38 -20.65
C THR A 125 4.18 2.73 -21.37
N ALA A 126 5.17 3.29 -20.66
CA ALA A 126 6.48 3.59 -21.25
C ALA A 126 7.24 2.31 -21.62
N THR A 127 7.22 1.29 -20.76
CA THR A 127 7.85 -0.01 -21.04
C THR A 127 7.24 -0.65 -22.28
N TRP A 128 5.91 -0.64 -22.39
CA TRP A 128 5.20 -1.12 -23.57
C TRP A 128 5.63 -0.37 -24.84
N ALA A 129 5.58 0.96 -24.83
CA ALA A 129 5.90 1.77 -26.00
C ALA A 129 7.35 1.57 -26.49
N VAL A 130 8.31 1.57 -25.56
CA VAL A 130 9.73 1.39 -25.89
C VAL A 130 9.99 -0.02 -26.40
N TRP A 131 9.44 -1.05 -25.74
CA TRP A 131 9.65 -2.44 -26.16
C TRP A 131 9.04 -2.71 -27.53
N THR A 132 7.78 -2.31 -27.76
CA THR A 132 7.16 -2.41 -29.08
C THR A 132 7.96 -1.64 -30.14
N GLY A 133 8.44 -0.44 -29.83
CA GLY A 133 9.27 0.36 -30.74
C GLY A 133 10.59 -0.33 -31.11
N LEU A 134 11.30 -0.91 -30.12
CA LEU A 134 12.55 -1.65 -30.34
C LEU A 134 12.33 -2.88 -31.23
N CYS A 135 11.25 -3.64 -30.98
CA CYS A 135 10.89 -4.78 -31.80
C CYS A 135 10.48 -4.34 -33.22
N ALA A 136 9.75 -3.24 -33.38
CA ALA A 136 9.36 -2.69 -34.69
C ALA A 136 10.53 -2.15 -35.50
N TRP A 137 11.55 -1.61 -34.82
CA TRP A 137 12.80 -1.18 -35.44
C TRP A 137 13.68 -2.36 -35.90
N GLY A 138 13.28 -3.60 -35.61
CA GLY A 138 14.04 -4.80 -35.97
C GLY A 138 15.20 -5.11 -35.02
N ALA A 139 15.24 -4.50 -33.83
CA ALA A 139 16.25 -4.83 -32.81
C ALA A 139 16.11 -6.28 -32.29
N ALA A 140 14.91 -6.87 -32.44
CA ALA A 140 14.66 -8.30 -32.28
C ALA A 140 14.51 -8.95 -33.67
N ALA A 141 15.60 -8.97 -34.45
CA ALA A 141 15.61 -9.47 -35.82
C ALA A 141 14.94 -10.86 -35.93
N GLY A 142 13.88 -10.97 -36.74
CA GLY A 142 13.17 -12.22 -37.03
C GLY A 142 12.02 -12.59 -36.07
N ALA A 143 11.80 -11.85 -34.98
CA ALA A 143 10.83 -12.25 -33.95
C ALA A 143 9.36 -11.99 -34.34
N ILE A 144 9.07 -11.06 -35.25
CA ILE A 144 7.69 -10.62 -35.53
C ILE A 144 7.49 -10.41 -37.03
N ALA A 145 6.58 -11.17 -37.62
CA ALA A 145 6.28 -11.12 -39.06
C ALA A 145 5.30 -10.00 -39.42
N GLY A 146 5.80 -8.96 -40.10
CA GLY A 146 5.00 -7.93 -40.75
C GLY A 146 4.15 -7.04 -39.82
N ALA A 147 3.42 -6.09 -40.41
CA ALA A 147 2.61 -5.12 -39.65
C ALA A 147 1.50 -5.78 -38.82
N GLY A 148 0.89 -6.86 -39.34
CA GLY A 148 -0.15 -7.62 -38.63
C GLY A 148 0.39 -8.39 -37.41
N GLY A 149 1.56 -9.01 -37.53
CA GLY A 149 2.23 -9.66 -36.40
C GLY A 149 2.62 -8.66 -35.31
N MET A 150 3.04 -7.45 -35.71
CA MET A 150 3.41 -6.39 -34.77
C MET A 150 2.21 -5.88 -33.96
N ALA A 151 1.05 -5.72 -34.59
CA ALA A 151 -0.16 -5.32 -33.88
C ALA A 151 -0.57 -6.37 -32.82
N SER A 152 -0.60 -7.64 -33.20
CA SER A 152 -0.92 -8.75 -32.28
C SER A 152 0.09 -8.84 -31.14
N PHE A 153 1.39 -8.69 -31.44
CA PHE A 153 2.44 -8.67 -30.43
C PHE A 153 2.28 -7.50 -29.47
N ALA A 154 2.00 -6.29 -29.97
CA ALA A 154 1.81 -5.11 -29.14
C ALA A 154 0.62 -5.27 -28.17
N VAL A 155 -0.50 -5.85 -28.63
CA VAL A 155 -1.68 -6.13 -27.79
C VAL A 155 -1.37 -7.20 -26.76
N MET A 156 -0.74 -8.31 -27.17
CA MET A 156 -0.31 -9.38 -26.28
C MET A 156 0.64 -8.84 -25.19
N LEU A 157 1.63 -8.03 -25.60
CA LEU A 157 2.59 -7.42 -24.71
C LEU A 157 1.91 -6.48 -23.71
N ALA A 158 0.97 -5.65 -24.16
CA ALA A 158 0.18 -4.80 -23.27
C ALA A 158 -0.58 -5.62 -22.22
N ALA A 159 -1.21 -6.72 -22.63
CA ALA A 159 -1.94 -7.60 -21.72
C ALA A 159 -1.01 -8.26 -20.69
N PHE A 160 0.13 -8.81 -21.11
CA PHE A 160 1.08 -9.41 -20.19
C PHE A 160 1.71 -8.39 -19.24
N LEU A 161 2.07 -7.19 -19.70
CA LEU A 161 2.59 -6.14 -18.83
C LEU A 161 1.54 -5.70 -17.81
N ALA A 162 0.28 -5.54 -18.21
CA ALA A 162 -0.81 -5.24 -17.28
C ALA A 162 -0.96 -6.31 -16.19
N VAL A 163 -0.88 -7.59 -16.56
CA VAL A 163 -0.99 -8.71 -15.61
C VAL A 163 0.24 -8.83 -14.72
N PHE A 164 1.45 -8.87 -15.27
CA PHE A 164 2.66 -9.12 -14.48
C PHE A 164 3.10 -7.87 -13.71
N MET A 165 3.33 -6.74 -14.40
CA MET A 165 3.78 -5.51 -13.75
C MET A 165 2.67 -4.82 -12.96
N GLY A 166 1.43 -4.85 -13.46
CA GLY A 166 0.28 -4.32 -12.72
C GLY A 166 -0.17 -5.24 -11.58
N GLY A 167 -0.20 -6.56 -11.80
CA GLY A 167 -0.64 -7.54 -10.82
C GLY A 167 0.23 -7.58 -9.57
N TRP A 168 1.57 -7.56 -9.71
CA TRP A 168 2.44 -7.53 -8.53
C TRP A 168 2.27 -6.25 -7.72
N ARG A 169 2.07 -5.09 -8.38
CA ARG A 169 1.82 -3.79 -7.71
C ARG A 169 0.50 -3.79 -6.95
N SER A 170 -0.54 -4.40 -7.52
CA SER A 170 -1.83 -4.62 -6.85
C SER A 170 -1.67 -5.53 -5.64
N LEU A 171 -0.94 -6.64 -5.77
CA LEU A 171 -0.64 -7.56 -4.66
C LEU A 171 0.17 -6.88 -3.55
N TYR A 172 1.19 -6.11 -3.93
CA TYR A 172 2.00 -5.33 -3.00
C TYR A 172 1.15 -4.29 -2.25
N GLY A 173 0.28 -3.57 -2.97
CA GLY A 173 -0.69 -2.65 -2.38
C GLY A 173 -1.64 -3.35 -1.40
N TYR A 174 -2.16 -4.52 -1.75
CA TYR A 174 -3.02 -5.33 -0.89
C TYR A 174 -2.32 -5.78 0.40
N VAL A 175 -1.12 -6.36 0.29
CA VAL A 175 -0.32 -6.78 1.46
C VAL A 175 -0.02 -5.58 2.37
N LYS A 176 0.32 -4.43 1.77
CA LYS A 176 0.61 -3.20 2.52
C LYS A 176 -0.63 -2.62 3.21
N ALA A 177 -1.81 -2.76 2.60
CA ALA A 177 -3.09 -2.42 3.23
C ALA A 177 -3.39 -3.37 4.40
N HIS A 178 -3.12 -4.67 4.24
CA HIS A 178 -3.31 -5.66 5.30
C HIS A 178 -2.36 -5.42 6.49
N ASP A 179 -1.09 -5.11 6.24
CA ASP A 179 -0.11 -4.72 7.27
C ASP A 179 -0.48 -3.42 8.00
N SER A 180 -1.28 -2.56 7.37
CA SER A 180 -1.82 -1.37 8.00
C SER A 180 -3.04 -1.65 8.88
N LEU A 181 -3.76 -2.75 8.61
CA LEU A 181 -4.91 -3.21 9.42
C LEU A 181 -4.45 -3.91 10.70
N VAL A 182 -3.21 -4.42 10.77
CA VAL A 182 -2.57 -4.79 12.03
C VAL A 182 -2.13 -3.50 12.73
N PRO A 183 -2.85 -2.99 13.73
CA PRO A 183 -2.66 -1.63 14.18
C PRO A 183 -1.41 -1.55 15.04
N LYS A 184 -0.28 -1.22 14.40
CA LYS A 184 0.96 -0.84 15.11
C LYS A 184 0.74 0.34 16.06
N GLY A 185 -0.30 1.14 15.83
CA GLY A 185 -0.76 2.17 16.76
C GLY A 185 -1.41 1.60 18.04
N VAL A 186 -2.15 0.50 17.95
CA VAL A 186 -2.70 -0.21 19.12
C VAL A 186 -1.57 -0.92 19.87
N GLN A 187 -0.66 -1.58 19.16
CA GLN A 187 0.53 -2.19 19.77
C GLN A 187 1.38 -1.17 20.54
N ARG A 188 1.68 0.00 19.94
CA ARG A 188 2.44 1.07 20.62
C ARG A 188 1.73 1.64 21.85
N ARG A 189 0.39 1.67 21.84
CA ARG A 189 -0.39 2.13 22.99
C ARG A 189 -0.42 1.07 24.09
N LEU A 190 -0.50 -0.22 23.74
CA LEU A 190 -0.33 -1.33 24.68
C LEU A 190 1.08 -1.34 25.29
N ASP A 191 2.12 -1.14 24.48
CA ASP A 191 3.52 -1.10 24.93
C ASP A 191 3.84 0.12 25.80
N ALA A 192 3.08 1.21 25.66
CA ALA A 192 3.17 2.39 26.53
C ALA A 192 2.42 2.13 27.84
N GLN A 193 1.21 1.59 27.78
CA GLN A 193 0.42 1.21 28.96
C GLN A 193 1.07 0.11 29.80
N GLN A 194 1.87 -0.79 29.19
CA GLN A 194 2.66 -1.79 29.92
C GLN A 194 3.96 -1.22 30.52
N ARG A 195 4.44 -0.07 30.03
CA ARG A 195 5.62 0.61 30.60
C ARG A 195 5.28 1.52 31.78
N ASP A 196 4.05 2.03 31.81
CA ASP A 196 3.54 2.90 32.87
C ASP A 196 2.83 2.11 34.01
N ARG A 197 2.78 0.77 33.91
CA ARG A 197 2.35 -0.15 34.98
C ARG A 197 3.55 -0.80 35.66
#